data_AF-A0A319CFR1-F1
#
_entry.id   AF-A0A319CFR1-F1
#
_cell.length_a   1.000
_cell.length_b   1.000
_cell.length_c   1.000
_cell.angle_alpha   90.00
_cell.angle_beta   90.00
_cell.angle_gamma   90.00
#
_symmetry.space_group_name_H-M   'P 1'
#
loop_
_entity.id
_entity.type
_entity.pdbx_description
1 polymer ?
#
loop_
_entity_poly.entity_id
_entity_poly.type
_entity_poly.pdbx_seq_one_letter_code
_entity_poly.pdbx_strand_id
1 'polypeptide(L)'
;MAEIEDDLSKAFPPTRWSLTKPGLEDMTLQILLQIDDLDDLFAFAQVNRATYQVFKRHELPLMQNTIRLKSPAAWEHRQMSDINSQESSSEEEPFTAAIYYRHYTRDHRTLATLKGLMMTHCRAVMRSASYTALSRPASPAARKIDNAIWRVWTFCHLFGMQTGRDHDIDGQVSWLRGEVRSPFQPCPDPNDVCSILFDPPPGFGEGNNNTNTPGGLSVTDMQDMDEVWTCLKYMFGFLRGETERARRFGVFANANATSSSDDGDDGSGSGSGSASSPPSSPPDSDKRNQGMIMLHEWIYYLMTLGPEAVVELAPLGPDTHAETTFQRAMSRGWTTWSAPRPGATRSAFLTDALGRVSGGLRRLEELQRELWYNYL
;
A
#
# COMPACT_ATOMS: atom_id res chain seq x y z
N MET A 1 -22.55 -24.68 13.28
CA MET A 1 -21.35 -25.55 13.16
C MET A 1 -21.76 -27.01 13.39
N ALA A 2 -21.86 -27.50 14.64
CA ALA A 2 -22.23 -28.90 14.89
C ALA A 2 -23.59 -29.33 14.27
N GLU A 3 -24.60 -28.46 14.28
CA GLU A 3 -25.90 -28.73 13.64
C GLU A 3 -25.80 -28.92 12.11
N ILE A 4 -24.85 -28.23 11.47
CA ILE A 4 -24.60 -28.34 10.02
C ILE A 4 -23.95 -29.70 9.70
N GLU A 5 -23.08 -30.19 10.59
CA GLU A 5 -22.44 -31.51 10.48
C GLU A 5 -23.47 -32.64 10.64
N ASP A 6 -24.46 -32.47 11.53
CA ASP A 6 -25.58 -33.41 11.73
C ASP A 6 -26.54 -33.43 10.52
N ASP A 7 -26.95 -32.28 9.99
CA ASP A 7 -27.82 -32.21 8.80
C ASP A 7 -27.15 -32.76 7.54
N LEU A 8 -25.86 -32.45 7.31
CA LEU A 8 -25.09 -33.04 6.21
C LEU A 8 -24.95 -34.56 6.34
N SER A 9 -24.93 -35.11 7.55
CA SER A 9 -24.90 -36.56 7.78
C SER A 9 -26.21 -37.27 7.40
N LYS A 10 -27.36 -36.58 7.55
CA LYS A 10 -28.70 -37.10 7.25
C LYS A 10 -29.06 -36.99 5.76
N ALA A 11 -28.60 -35.94 5.09
CA ALA A 11 -28.91 -35.69 3.68
C ALA A 11 -28.22 -36.69 2.72
N PHE A 12 -27.05 -37.24 3.10
CA PHE A 12 -26.21 -38.04 2.21
C PHE A 12 -25.77 -39.38 2.84
N PRO A 13 -26.55 -40.47 2.72
CA PRO A 13 -26.11 -41.79 3.14
C PRO A 13 -24.83 -42.22 2.40
N PRO A 14 -23.91 -42.97 3.05
CA PRO A 14 -22.50 -43.11 2.63
C PRO A 14 -22.30 -43.97 1.38
N THR A 15 -22.60 -43.38 0.21
CA THR A 15 -22.69 -44.08 -1.08
C THR A 15 -21.33 -44.21 -1.77
N ARG A 16 -20.45 -45.01 -1.17
CA ARG A 16 -19.28 -45.68 -1.80
C ARG A 16 -18.24 -44.82 -2.55
N TRP A 17 -18.23 -43.50 -2.45
CA TRP A 17 -17.16 -42.64 -2.97
C TRP A 17 -15.97 -42.64 -2.01
N SER A 18 -15.24 -43.76 -1.99
CA SER A 18 -14.01 -43.90 -1.20
C SER A 18 -12.84 -43.21 -1.90
N LEU A 19 -12.25 -42.20 -1.24
CA LEU A 19 -11.02 -41.52 -1.70
C LEU A 19 -9.78 -42.44 -1.72
N THR A 20 -9.88 -43.68 -1.25
CA THR A 20 -8.81 -44.70 -1.23
C THR A 20 -8.33 -45.17 -2.62
N LYS A 21 -8.56 -44.40 -3.68
CA LYS A 21 -7.95 -44.59 -5.01
C LYS A 21 -6.85 -43.53 -5.21
N PRO A 22 -5.57 -43.91 -5.27
CA PRO A 22 -4.48 -42.99 -5.63
C PRO A 22 -4.80 -42.21 -6.91
N GLY A 23 -4.46 -40.92 -6.95
CA GLY A 23 -4.79 -40.02 -8.06
C GLY A 23 -6.11 -39.26 -7.95
N LEU A 24 -7.09 -39.73 -7.15
CA LEU A 24 -8.40 -39.05 -7.07
C LEU A 24 -8.38 -37.79 -6.18
N GLU A 25 -7.62 -37.82 -5.09
CA GLU A 25 -7.32 -36.62 -4.29
C GLU A 25 -6.54 -35.60 -5.12
N ASP A 26 -5.54 -36.05 -5.89
CA ASP A 26 -4.74 -35.21 -6.78
C ASP A 26 -5.60 -34.53 -7.86
N MET A 27 -6.48 -35.27 -8.55
CA MET A 27 -7.42 -34.69 -9.51
C MET A 27 -8.34 -33.65 -8.87
N THR A 28 -8.83 -33.92 -7.65
CA THR A 28 -9.70 -33.00 -6.91
C THR A 28 -8.96 -31.73 -6.51
N LEU A 29 -7.71 -31.86 -6.06
CA LEU A 29 -6.82 -30.75 -5.73
C LEU A 29 -6.49 -29.90 -6.97
N GLN A 30 -6.20 -30.53 -8.11
CA GLN A 30 -5.95 -29.81 -9.36
C GLN A 30 -7.17 -29.04 -9.87
N ILE A 31 -8.40 -29.58 -9.70
CA ILE A 31 -9.65 -28.86 -10.00
C ILE A 31 -9.82 -27.64 -9.08
N LEU A 32 -9.65 -27.83 -7.75
CA LEU A 32 -9.71 -26.73 -6.78
C LEU A 32 -8.67 -25.64 -7.08
N LEU A 33 -7.48 -26.01 -7.56
CA LEU A 33 -6.40 -25.09 -7.97
C LEU A 33 -6.69 -24.31 -9.27
N GLN A 34 -7.77 -24.59 -10.01
CA GLN A 34 -8.19 -23.77 -11.16
C GLN A 34 -9.25 -22.70 -10.81
N ILE A 35 -9.77 -22.69 -9.58
CA ILE A 35 -10.85 -21.76 -9.18
C ILE A 35 -10.25 -20.38 -8.85
N ASP A 36 -10.72 -19.32 -9.51
CA ASP A 36 -10.27 -17.93 -9.35
C ASP A 36 -11.24 -17.03 -8.56
N ASP A 37 -12.27 -17.59 -7.92
CA ASP A 37 -13.06 -16.90 -6.89
C ASP A 37 -13.09 -17.69 -5.57
N LEU A 38 -13.00 -16.98 -4.43
CA LEU A 38 -13.05 -17.59 -3.10
C LEU A 38 -14.46 -18.09 -2.76
N ASP A 39 -15.50 -17.37 -3.19
CA ASP A 39 -16.88 -17.78 -2.93
C ASP A 39 -17.21 -19.06 -3.71
N ASP A 40 -16.75 -19.17 -4.97
CA ASP A 40 -16.83 -20.40 -5.77
C ASP A 40 -15.95 -21.52 -5.20
N LEU A 41 -14.75 -21.21 -4.67
CA LEU A 41 -13.89 -22.20 -4.00
C LEU A 41 -14.59 -22.80 -2.78
N PHE A 42 -15.20 -21.97 -1.94
CA PHE A 42 -15.93 -22.43 -0.75
C PHE A 42 -17.23 -23.15 -1.11
N ALA A 43 -17.95 -22.72 -2.15
CA ALA A 43 -19.12 -23.42 -2.64
C ALA A 43 -18.76 -24.79 -3.22
N PHE A 44 -17.71 -24.86 -4.06
CA PHE A 44 -17.22 -26.11 -4.64
C PHE A 44 -16.67 -27.07 -3.57
N ALA A 45 -15.98 -26.55 -2.55
CA ALA A 45 -15.54 -27.36 -1.41
C ALA A 45 -16.69 -28.05 -0.66
N GLN A 46 -17.91 -27.51 -0.70
CA GLN A 46 -19.08 -28.04 0.01
C GLN A 46 -19.89 -29.07 -0.79
N VAL A 47 -19.63 -29.28 -2.09
CA VAL A 47 -20.51 -30.12 -2.96
C VAL A 47 -20.54 -31.61 -2.58
N ASN A 48 -19.49 -32.12 -1.91
CA ASN A 48 -19.49 -33.44 -1.28
C ASN A 48 -18.34 -33.57 -0.26
N ARG A 49 -18.44 -34.59 0.61
CA ARG A 49 -17.46 -34.86 1.69
C ARG A 49 -16.02 -35.09 1.20
N ALA A 50 -15.82 -35.69 0.03
CA ALA A 50 -14.48 -35.96 -0.51
C ALA A 50 -13.80 -34.66 -0.97
N THR A 51 -14.51 -33.80 -1.72
CA THR A 51 -14.01 -32.46 -2.08
C THR A 51 -13.71 -31.63 -0.83
N TYR A 52 -14.60 -31.68 0.18
CA TYR A 52 -14.39 -30.98 1.45
C TYR A 52 -13.13 -31.47 2.18
N GLN A 53 -12.86 -32.78 2.21
CA GLN A 53 -11.66 -33.33 2.85
C GLN A 53 -10.37 -32.92 2.14
N VAL A 54 -10.36 -32.85 0.80
CA VAL A 54 -9.21 -32.33 0.04
C VAL A 54 -9.03 -30.84 0.30
N PHE A 55 -10.10 -30.03 0.26
CA PHE A 55 -10.06 -28.61 0.61
C PHE A 55 -9.49 -28.40 2.03
N LYS A 56 -10.04 -29.10 3.05
CA LYS A 56 -9.60 -29.00 4.45
C LYS A 56 -8.14 -29.43 4.68
N ARG A 57 -7.53 -30.18 3.76
CA ARG A 57 -6.11 -30.57 3.82
C ARG A 57 -5.18 -29.53 3.17
N HIS A 58 -5.72 -28.64 2.33
CA HIS A 58 -4.97 -27.70 1.49
C HIS A 58 -5.49 -26.26 1.53
N GLU A 59 -6.22 -25.86 2.58
CA GLU A 59 -6.97 -24.58 2.65
C GLU A 59 -6.12 -23.36 2.30
N LEU A 60 -4.99 -23.16 2.98
CA LEU A 60 -4.15 -21.97 2.79
C LEU A 60 -3.55 -21.92 1.37
N PRO A 61 -2.88 -22.96 0.85
CA PRO A 61 -2.41 -22.99 -0.54
C PRO A 61 -3.52 -22.76 -1.58
N LEU A 62 -4.72 -23.34 -1.38
CA LEU A 62 -5.86 -23.13 -2.27
C LEU A 62 -6.30 -21.66 -2.27
N MET A 63 -6.49 -21.07 -1.08
CA MET A 63 -6.94 -19.68 -0.96
C MET A 63 -5.89 -18.68 -1.46
N GLN A 64 -4.61 -18.90 -1.18
CA GLN A 64 -3.50 -18.12 -1.76
C GLN A 64 -3.53 -18.20 -3.29
N ASN A 65 -3.65 -19.41 -3.86
CA ASN A 65 -3.69 -19.60 -5.30
C ASN A 65 -4.92 -18.97 -5.96
N THR A 66 -6.10 -19.12 -5.37
CA THR A 66 -7.35 -18.52 -5.88
C THR A 66 -7.29 -16.99 -5.89
N ILE A 67 -6.78 -16.35 -4.83
CA ILE A 67 -6.56 -14.88 -4.84
C ILE A 67 -5.53 -14.51 -5.92
N ARG A 68 -4.43 -15.28 -6.06
CA ARG A 68 -3.38 -15.04 -7.06
C ARG A 68 -3.88 -15.14 -8.50
N LEU A 69 -4.81 -16.07 -8.78
CA LEU A 69 -5.49 -16.16 -10.08
C LEU A 69 -6.43 -14.96 -10.32
N LYS A 70 -7.23 -14.58 -9.30
CA LYS A 70 -8.18 -13.46 -9.38
C LYS A 70 -7.49 -12.10 -9.61
N SER A 71 -6.42 -11.87 -8.85
CA SER A 71 -5.62 -10.65 -8.80
C SER A 71 -4.23 -10.96 -8.20
N PRO A 72 -3.19 -11.11 -9.04
CA PRO A 72 -1.81 -11.28 -8.56
C PRO A 72 -1.36 -10.16 -7.62
N ALA A 73 -1.83 -8.92 -7.87
CA ALA A 73 -1.58 -7.76 -7.02
C ALA A 73 -2.19 -7.88 -5.61
N ALA A 74 -3.41 -8.41 -5.50
CA ALA A 74 -4.05 -8.63 -4.20
C ALA A 74 -3.36 -9.76 -3.41
N TRP A 75 -2.90 -10.80 -4.10
CA TRP A 75 -2.12 -11.87 -3.49
C TRP A 75 -0.77 -11.35 -2.98
N GLU A 76 0.00 -10.64 -3.81
CA GLU A 76 1.29 -10.08 -3.39
C GLU A 76 1.11 -9.10 -2.22
N HIS A 77 0.09 -8.23 -2.26
CA HIS A 77 -0.25 -7.37 -1.13
C HIS A 77 -0.38 -8.15 0.18
N ARG A 78 -1.10 -9.28 0.15
CA ARG A 78 -1.25 -10.14 1.32
C ARG A 78 0.06 -10.79 1.77
N GLN A 79 0.94 -11.19 0.84
CA GLN A 79 2.26 -11.72 1.20
C GLN A 79 3.15 -10.65 1.88
N MET A 80 3.05 -9.39 1.47
CA MET A 80 3.88 -8.31 2.02
C MET A 80 3.35 -7.71 3.33
N SER A 81 2.02 -7.58 3.47
CA SER A 81 1.41 -7.01 4.67
C SER A 81 1.61 -7.85 5.93
N ASP A 82 1.83 -9.17 5.79
CA ASP A 82 2.11 -10.06 6.93
C ASP A 82 3.53 -9.91 7.49
N ILE A 83 4.45 -9.30 6.74
CA ILE A 83 5.83 -9.01 7.17
C ILE A 83 5.86 -7.79 8.10
N ASN A 84 5.19 -6.70 7.69
CA ASN A 84 5.13 -5.47 8.47
C ASN A 84 4.26 -5.56 9.74
N SER A 85 3.50 -6.64 9.95
CA SER A 85 2.66 -6.83 11.13
C SER A 85 3.34 -7.56 12.31
N GLN A 86 4.57 -8.06 12.14
CA GLN A 86 5.29 -8.81 13.17
C GLN A 86 5.61 -8.01 14.44
N GLU A 87 5.47 -6.67 14.43
CA GLU A 87 5.61 -5.83 15.63
C GLU A 87 4.46 -5.99 16.66
N SER A 88 3.41 -6.77 16.36
CA SER A 88 2.12 -6.67 17.05
C SER A 88 1.53 -7.95 17.69
N SER A 89 2.26 -9.06 17.74
CA SER A 89 1.83 -10.27 18.48
C SER A 89 2.96 -10.94 19.27
N SER A 90 2.87 -10.85 20.60
CA SER A 90 3.52 -11.80 21.50
C SER A 90 2.85 -13.18 21.37
N GLU A 91 3.67 -14.23 21.36
CA GLU A 91 3.29 -15.64 21.13
C GLU A 91 2.95 -15.98 19.66
N GLU A 92 3.40 -17.17 19.24
CA GLU A 92 3.44 -17.62 17.84
C GLU A 92 2.05 -18.13 17.39
N GLU A 93 1.07 -17.24 17.16
CA GLU A 93 -0.22 -17.65 16.56
C GLU A 93 0.04 -18.24 15.17
N PRO A 94 -0.23 -19.55 14.93
CA PRO A 94 0.20 -20.21 13.70
C PRO A 94 -0.55 -19.66 12.50
N PHE A 95 0.17 -19.39 11.40
CA PHE A 95 -0.37 -18.79 10.19
C PHE A 95 -1.37 -19.72 9.47
N THR A 96 -2.65 -19.61 9.87
CA THR A 96 -3.74 -20.44 9.34
C THR A 96 -4.49 -19.78 8.19
N ALA A 97 -5.16 -20.62 7.38
CA ALA A 97 -6.08 -20.15 6.34
C ALA A 97 -7.18 -19.20 6.87
N ALA A 98 -7.63 -19.40 8.12
CA ALA A 98 -8.64 -18.55 8.76
C ALA A 98 -8.10 -17.14 9.07
N ILE A 99 -6.85 -17.03 9.53
CA ILE A 99 -6.16 -15.75 9.75
C ILE A 99 -5.94 -15.06 8.40
N TYR A 100 -5.35 -15.76 7.42
CA TYR A 100 -5.13 -15.25 6.07
C TYR A 100 -6.42 -14.71 5.42
N TYR A 101 -7.53 -15.45 5.55
CA TYR A 101 -8.85 -15.00 5.10
C TYR A 101 -9.33 -13.75 5.83
N ARG A 102 -9.25 -13.73 7.18
CA ARG A 102 -9.65 -12.58 8.00
C ARG A 102 -8.96 -11.30 7.56
N HIS A 103 -7.65 -11.36 7.30
CA HIS A 103 -6.89 -10.21 6.82
C HIS A 103 -7.26 -9.84 5.38
N TYR A 104 -7.34 -10.81 4.44
CA TYR A 104 -7.83 -10.53 3.08
C TYR A 104 -9.22 -9.87 3.07
N THR A 105 -10.18 -10.33 3.89
CA THR A 105 -11.52 -9.73 3.98
C THR A 105 -11.48 -8.37 4.68
N ARG A 106 -10.55 -8.09 5.61
CA ARG A 106 -10.33 -6.72 6.13
C ARG A 106 -9.88 -5.81 4.98
N ASP A 107 -8.83 -6.21 4.28
CA ASP A 107 -8.16 -5.38 3.29
C ASP A 107 -9.09 -5.12 2.08
N HIS A 108 -9.89 -6.12 1.69
CA HIS A 108 -10.91 -6.00 0.65
C HIS A 108 -12.02 -4.99 1.03
N ARG A 109 -12.38 -4.87 2.32
CA ARG A 109 -13.31 -3.81 2.78
C ARG A 109 -12.68 -2.42 2.66
N THR A 110 -11.39 -2.26 2.97
CA THR A 110 -10.66 -1.00 2.78
C THR A 110 -10.66 -0.59 1.30
N LEU A 111 -10.38 -1.53 0.38
CA LEU A 111 -10.48 -1.32 -1.06
C LEU A 111 -11.90 -0.93 -1.50
N ALA A 112 -12.94 -1.61 -0.99
CA ALA A 112 -14.32 -1.30 -1.33
C ALA A 112 -14.73 0.11 -0.87
N THR A 113 -14.35 0.51 0.35
CA THR A 113 -14.59 1.86 0.89
C THR A 113 -13.83 2.92 0.08
N LEU A 114 -12.55 2.68 -0.25
CA LEU A 114 -11.76 3.61 -1.07
C LEU A 114 -12.39 3.82 -2.46
N LYS A 115 -12.85 2.75 -3.12
CA LYS A 115 -13.56 2.84 -4.41
C LYS A 115 -14.84 3.67 -4.30
N GLY A 116 -15.55 3.59 -3.17
CA GLY A 116 -16.67 4.46 -2.84
C GLY A 116 -16.28 5.93 -2.78
N LEU A 117 -15.20 6.28 -2.05
CA LEU A 117 -14.69 7.64 -1.97
C LEU A 117 -14.18 8.17 -3.32
N MET A 118 -13.50 7.33 -4.11
CA MET A 118 -13.04 7.67 -5.46
C MET A 118 -14.23 7.96 -6.41
N MET A 119 -15.31 7.16 -6.32
CA MET A 119 -16.55 7.39 -7.06
C MET A 119 -17.20 8.72 -6.67
N THR A 120 -17.35 9.01 -5.38
CA THR A 120 -18.05 10.21 -4.89
C THR A 120 -17.28 11.49 -5.18
N HIS A 121 -15.97 11.53 -4.92
CA HIS A 121 -15.21 12.79 -4.89
C HIS A 121 -14.21 12.94 -6.05
N CYS A 122 -13.61 11.86 -6.56
CA CYS A 122 -12.44 11.96 -7.44
C CYS A 122 -12.77 12.14 -8.94
N ARG A 123 -14.03 12.37 -9.32
CA ARG A 123 -14.45 12.51 -10.73
C ARG A 123 -13.63 13.53 -11.51
N ALA A 124 -13.22 14.63 -10.87
CA ALA A 124 -12.44 15.71 -11.47
C ALA A 124 -10.96 15.36 -11.74
N VAL A 125 -10.41 14.36 -11.04
CA VAL A 125 -9.00 13.93 -11.15
C VAL A 125 -8.82 12.56 -11.81
N MET A 126 -9.90 11.92 -12.23
CA MET A 126 -9.89 10.62 -12.93
C MET A 126 -10.24 10.72 -14.42
N ARG A 127 -9.54 9.95 -15.25
CA ARG A 127 -9.91 9.64 -16.64
C ARG A 127 -11.33 9.09 -16.68
N SER A 128 -12.11 9.53 -17.67
CA SER A 128 -13.50 9.10 -17.85
C SER A 128 -13.65 7.57 -18.01
N ALA A 129 -12.63 6.88 -18.54
CA ALA A 129 -12.61 5.42 -18.64
C ALA A 129 -12.59 4.74 -17.26
N SER A 130 -11.69 5.16 -16.37
CA SER A 130 -11.54 4.65 -15.00
C SER A 130 -12.77 4.90 -14.13
N TYR A 131 -13.36 6.09 -14.25
CA TYR A 131 -14.62 6.42 -13.58
C TYR A 131 -15.79 5.55 -14.08
N THR A 132 -15.83 5.26 -15.39
CA THR A 132 -16.80 4.31 -15.99
C THR A 132 -16.53 2.86 -15.57
N ALA A 133 -15.28 2.51 -15.25
CA ALA A 133 -14.91 1.20 -14.72
C ALA A 133 -15.37 1.03 -13.27
N LEU A 134 -15.12 2.02 -12.40
CA LEU A 134 -15.58 1.99 -11.00
C LEU A 134 -17.11 1.85 -10.88
N SER A 135 -17.88 2.43 -11.80
CA SER A 135 -19.35 2.30 -11.84
C SER A 135 -19.84 0.96 -12.42
N ARG A 136 -18.92 0.05 -12.77
CA ARG A 136 -19.23 -1.30 -13.29
C ARG A 136 -18.35 -2.35 -12.59
N PRO A 137 -18.60 -2.68 -11.30
CA PRO A 137 -17.67 -3.44 -10.46
C PRO A 137 -17.27 -4.83 -11.01
N ALA A 138 -18.18 -5.52 -11.71
CA ALA A 138 -17.91 -6.83 -12.31
C ALA A 138 -17.13 -6.77 -13.65
N SER A 139 -16.75 -5.58 -14.14
CA SER A 139 -16.08 -5.43 -15.43
C SER A 139 -14.58 -5.75 -15.34
N PRO A 140 -13.96 -6.30 -16.42
CA PRO A 140 -12.49 -6.44 -16.49
C PRO A 140 -11.74 -5.11 -16.35
N ALA A 141 -12.39 -3.98 -16.65
CA ALA A 141 -11.82 -2.65 -16.42
C ALA A 141 -11.79 -2.28 -14.93
N ALA A 142 -12.83 -2.63 -14.15
CA ALA A 142 -12.83 -2.42 -12.70
C ALA A 142 -11.68 -3.16 -12.02
N ARG A 143 -11.42 -4.42 -12.44
CA ARG A 143 -10.28 -5.21 -11.95
C ARG A 143 -8.91 -4.54 -12.16
N LYS A 144 -8.75 -3.68 -13.18
CA LYS A 144 -7.50 -2.89 -13.34
C LYS A 144 -7.33 -1.84 -12.24
N ILE A 145 -8.39 -1.10 -11.93
CA ILE A 145 -8.37 -0.11 -10.85
C ILE A 145 -8.14 -0.80 -9.50
N ASP A 146 -8.74 -1.97 -9.30
CA ASP A 146 -8.54 -2.77 -8.08
C ASP A 146 -7.08 -3.23 -7.96
N ASN A 147 -6.49 -3.74 -9.04
CA ASN A 147 -5.06 -4.09 -9.09
C ASN A 147 -4.15 -2.86 -8.86
N ALA A 148 -4.52 -1.67 -9.36
CA ALA A 148 -3.77 -0.44 -9.12
C ALA A 148 -3.84 0.03 -7.66
N ILE A 149 -5.01 -0.09 -7.02
CA ILE A 149 -5.18 0.16 -5.57
C ILE A 149 -4.29 -0.79 -4.76
N TRP A 150 -4.33 -2.09 -5.06
CA TRP A 150 -3.46 -3.08 -4.41
C TRP A 150 -1.97 -2.74 -4.59
N ARG A 151 -1.53 -2.40 -5.81
CA ARG A 151 -0.13 -2.07 -6.10
C ARG A 151 0.35 -0.80 -5.39
N VAL A 152 -0.47 0.26 -5.35
CA VAL A 152 -0.15 1.46 -4.56
C VAL A 152 -0.03 1.11 -3.08
N TRP A 153 -0.89 0.23 -2.56
CA TRP A 153 -0.85 -0.19 -1.16
C TRP A 153 0.33 -1.11 -0.82
N THR A 154 0.73 -1.99 -1.73
CA THR A 154 1.95 -2.81 -1.62
C THR A 154 3.20 -1.94 -1.70
N PHE A 155 3.26 -0.98 -2.62
CA PHE A 155 4.38 -0.01 -2.70
C PHE A 155 4.52 0.79 -1.40
N CYS A 156 3.41 1.20 -0.78
CA CYS A 156 3.40 1.86 0.54
C CYS A 156 3.83 0.93 1.68
N HIS A 157 3.57 -0.38 1.62
CA HIS A 157 4.09 -1.35 2.60
C HIS A 157 5.58 -1.63 2.41
N LEU A 158 6.07 -1.70 1.17
CA LEU A 158 7.47 -2.03 0.88
C LEU A 158 8.39 -0.82 1.11
N PHE A 159 7.99 0.36 0.62
CA PHE A 159 8.86 1.55 0.52
C PHE A 159 8.32 2.78 1.28
N GLY A 160 7.17 2.67 1.95
CA GLY A 160 6.61 3.79 2.72
C GLY A 160 7.56 4.27 3.82
N MET A 161 7.45 5.53 4.20
CA MET A 161 8.42 6.25 5.06
C MET A 161 8.67 5.54 6.42
N GLN A 162 7.68 4.82 6.92
CA GLN A 162 7.75 4.00 8.13
C GLN A 162 8.73 2.81 8.04
N THR A 163 9.14 2.42 6.83
CA THR A 163 10.10 1.32 6.60
C THR A 163 11.56 1.79 6.54
N GLY A 164 11.80 3.09 6.40
CA GLY A 164 13.13 3.64 6.08
C GLY A 164 13.63 3.36 4.66
N ARG A 165 12.84 2.70 3.78
CA ARG A 165 13.20 2.34 2.40
C ARG A 165 12.61 3.30 1.35
N ASP A 166 12.29 4.52 1.75
CA ASP A 166 11.73 5.56 0.88
C ASP A 166 12.68 6.02 -0.24
N HIS A 167 13.98 5.87 0.01
CA HIS A 167 15.08 6.23 -0.89
C HIS A 167 15.71 5.03 -1.62
N ASP A 168 15.22 3.80 -1.39
CA ASP A 168 15.61 2.57 -2.10
C ASP A 168 15.01 2.55 -3.51
N ILE A 169 15.47 3.48 -4.35
CA ILE A 169 14.91 3.72 -5.67
C ILE A 169 15.20 2.57 -6.64
N ASP A 170 16.28 1.83 -6.44
CA ASP A 170 16.58 0.61 -7.19
C ASP A 170 15.63 -0.52 -6.79
N GLY A 171 15.32 -0.69 -5.50
CA GLY A 171 14.27 -1.60 -5.03
C GLY A 171 12.90 -1.26 -5.62
N GLN A 172 12.52 0.02 -5.59
CA GLN A 172 11.26 0.52 -6.17
C GLN A 172 11.17 0.25 -7.68
N VAL A 173 12.25 0.52 -8.43
CA VAL A 173 12.34 0.28 -9.89
C VAL A 173 12.31 -1.22 -10.22
N SER A 174 13.04 -2.03 -9.46
CA SER A 174 13.11 -3.49 -9.64
C SER A 174 11.74 -4.15 -9.36
N TRP A 175 11.04 -3.71 -8.30
CA TRP A 175 9.68 -4.13 -7.97
C TRP A 175 8.66 -3.84 -9.07
N LEU A 176 8.65 -2.61 -9.59
CA LEU A 176 7.73 -2.17 -10.66
C LEU A 176 7.93 -2.97 -11.97
N ARG A 177 9.16 -3.41 -12.24
CA ARG A 177 9.51 -4.28 -13.38
C ARG A 177 9.26 -5.77 -13.13
N GLY A 178 8.81 -6.16 -11.94
CA GLY A 178 8.61 -7.56 -11.57
C GLY A 178 9.90 -8.39 -11.66
N GLU A 179 11.05 -7.75 -11.39
CA GLU A 179 12.38 -8.37 -11.41
C GLU A 179 12.54 -9.30 -10.18
N VAL A 180 12.02 -10.52 -10.28
CA VAL A 180 12.27 -11.58 -9.29
C VAL A 180 13.75 -11.95 -9.34
N ARG A 181 14.55 -11.34 -8.46
CA ARG A 181 15.99 -11.59 -8.39
C ARG A 181 16.29 -13.02 -7.97
N SER A 182 17.29 -13.61 -8.59
CA SER A 182 17.86 -14.88 -8.13
C SER A 182 18.52 -14.69 -6.76
N PRO A 183 18.37 -15.63 -5.80
CA PRO A 183 19.08 -15.59 -4.50
C PRO A 183 20.62 -15.55 -4.59
N PHE A 184 21.18 -15.70 -5.80
CA PHE A 184 22.61 -15.65 -6.08
C PHE A 184 23.06 -14.36 -6.80
N GLN A 185 22.16 -13.40 -7.03
CA GLN A 185 22.49 -12.11 -7.62
C GLN A 185 22.65 -11.05 -6.52
N PRO A 186 23.87 -10.54 -6.25
CA PRO A 186 24.10 -9.63 -5.13
C PRO A 186 23.36 -8.30 -5.28
N CYS A 187 23.10 -7.64 -4.14
CA CYS A 187 22.67 -6.23 -4.09
C CYS A 187 23.65 -5.35 -4.91
N PRO A 188 23.19 -4.35 -5.69
CA PRO A 188 24.07 -3.47 -6.46
C PRO A 188 25.14 -2.77 -5.62
N ASP A 189 24.86 -2.51 -4.33
CA ASP A 189 25.88 -2.27 -3.32
C ASP A 189 25.74 -3.32 -2.20
N PRO A 190 26.73 -4.22 -1.99
CA PRO A 190 26.69 -5.19 -0.89
C PRO A 190 26.85 -4.57 0.51
N ASN A 191 27.12 -3.26 0.61
CA ASN A 191 27.10 -2.52 1.87
C ASN A 191 25.70 -1.93 2.19
N ASP A 192 24.80 -1.83 1.19
CA ASP A 192 23.43 -1.37 1.40
C ASP A 192 22.55 -2.52 1.90
N VAL A 193 22.62 -2.73 3.20
CA VAL A 193 21.76 -3.65 3.97
C VAL A 193 20.35 -3.08 4.23
N CYS A 194 20.08 -1.83 3.80
CA CYS A 194 18.78 -1.17 3.96
C CYS A 194 17.88 -1.36 2.72
N SER A 195 18.47 -1.49 1.52
CA SER A 195 17.73 -1.83 0.31
C SER A 195 16.99 -3.17 0.47
N ILE A 196 15.73 -3.21 0.02
CA ILE A 196 14.93 -4.44 0.00
C ILE A 196 15.52 -5.53 -0.89
N LEU A 197 16.48 -5.16 -1.75
CA LEU A 197 17.17 -6.05 -2.67
C LEU A 197 18.32 -6.84 -2.02
N PHE A 198 18.62 -6.57 -0.74
CA PHE A 198 19.55 -7.37 0.07
C PHE A 198 18.93 -8.71 0.51
N ASP A 199 17.68 -8.68 0.98
CA ASP A 199 16.88 -9.87 1.34
C ASP A 199 15.41 -9.66 0.90
N PRO A 200 15.08 -9.88 -0.40
CA PRO A 200 13.77 -9.56 -0.94
C PRO A 200 12.69 -10.54 -0.47
N PRO A 201 11.52 -10.05 -0.04
CA PRO A 201 10.49 -10.89 0.57
C PRO A 201 9.87 -11.89 -0.43
N PRO A 202 9.41 -13.07 0.02
CA PRO A 202 8.78 -14.07 -0.86
C PRO A 202 7.59 -13.50 -1.64
N GLY A 203 7.64 -13.59 -2.98
CA GLY A 203 6.65 -13.00 -3.87
C GLY A 203 6.97 -11.58 -4.38
N PHE A 204 8.14 -11.01 -4.05
CA PHE A 204 8.52 -9.64 -4.43
C PHE A 204 8.48 -9.43 -5.96
N GLY A 205 7.58 -8.56 -6.41
CA GLY A 205 7.36 -8.22 -7.81
C GLY A 205 6.58 -9.28 -8.60
N GLU A 206 6.21 -10.42 -8.00
CA GLU A 206 5.48 -11.48 -8.70
C GLU A 206 4.04 -11.04 -9.07
N GLY A 207 3.37 -10.24 -8.24
CA GLY A 207 2.04 -9.67 -8.50
C GLY A 207 2.02 -8.57 -9.58
N ASN A 208 3.20 -8.13 -10.01
CA ASN A 208 3.37 -7.22 -11.14
C ASN A 208 3.55 -7.94 -12.48
N ASN A 209 3.86 -9.24 -12.50
CA ASN A 209 3.95 -10.03 -13.73
C ASN A 209 2.58 -10.51 -14.24
N ASN A 210 2.44 -10.65 -15.56
CA ASN A 210 1.24 -11.13 -16.23
C ASN A 210 1.53 -12.45 -16.96
N THR A 211 0.61 -13.42 -16.92
CA THR A 211 0.74 -14.71 -17.62
C THR A 211 0.91 -14.57 -19.14
N ASN A 212 0.51 -13.43 -19.72
CA ASN A 212 0.64 -13.13 -21.15
C ASN A 212 1.80 -12.15 -21.46
N THR A 213 2.46 -11.60 -20.43
CA THR A 213 3.52 -10.59 -20.59
C THR A 213 4.52 -10.68 -19.42
N PRO A 214 5.63 -11.43 -19.57
CA PRO A 214 6.73 -11.37 -18.60
C PRO A 214 7.46 -10.02 -18.68
N GLY A 215 7.85 -9.45 -17.53
CA GLY A 215 8.55 -8.16 -17.44
C GLY A 215 7.80 -7.06 -16.69
N GLY A 216 6.95 -7.43 -15.72
CA GLY A 216 6.31 -6.47 -14.81
C GLY A 216 5.23 -5.59 -15.41
N LEU A 217 5.11 -4.38 -14.86
CA LEU A 217 3.98 -3.48 -15.13
C LEU A 217 4.04 -2.83 -16.51
N SER A 218 2.91 -2.80 -17.20
CA SER A 218 2.78 -1.99 -18.42
C SER A 218 2.68 -0.49 -18.09
N VAL A 219 2.93 0.36 -19.08
CA VAL A 219 2.68 1.81 -18.97
C VAL A 219 1.21 2.11 -18.63
N THR A 220 0.27 1.22 -18.97
CA THR A 220 -1.14 1.39 -18.55
C THR A 220 -1.32 1.13 -17.06
N ASP A 221 -0.72 0.05 -16.52
CA ASP A 221 -0.78 -0.24 -15.08
C ASP A 221 -0.13 0.88 -14.26
N MET A 222 0.99 1.44 -14.74
CA MET A 222 1.64 2.60 -14.11
C MET A 222 0.78 3.88 -14.15
N GLN A 223 0.04 4.13 -15.24
CA GLN A 223 -0.93 5.24 -15.31
C GLN A 223 -2.14 5.01 -14.41
N ASP A 224 -2.61 3.76 -14.28
CA ASP A 224 -3.69 3.41 -13.37
C ASP A 224 -3.25 3.60 -11.90
N MET A 225 -1.96 3.37 -11.58
CA MET A 225 -1.38 3.66 -10.26
C MET A 225 -1.20 5.16 -9.96
N ASP A 226 -0.68 5.96 -10.90
CA ASP A 226 -0.56 7.43 -10.76
C ASP A 226 -1.93 8.09 -10.55
N GLU A 227 -2.96 7.61 -11.25
CA GLU A 227 -4.33 8.07 -11.07
C GLU A 227 -4.89 7.73 -9.68
N VAL A 228 -4.67 6.51 -9.18
CA VAL A 228 -5.04 6.14 -7.79
C VAL A 228 -4.32 7.03 -6.79
N TRP A 229 -3.01 7.24 -6.94
CA TRP A 229 -2.19 8.11 -6.08
C TRP A 229 -2.68 9.56 -6.09
N THR A 230 -3.06 10.07 -7.27
CA THR A 230 -3.69 11.39 -7.43
C THR A 230 -5.04 11.48 -6.72
N CYS A 231 -5.84 10.40 -6.72
CA CYS A 231 -7.08 10.33 -5.94
C CYS A 231 -6.82 10.36 -4.43
N LEU A 232 -5.79 9.65 -3.92
CA LEU A 232 -5.38 9.72 -2.52
C LEU A 232 -4.98 11.16 -2.13
N LYS A 233 -4.19 11.82 -2.98
CA LYS A 233 -3.79 13.24 -2.80
C LYS A 233 -4.98 14.19 -2.78
N TYR A 234 -5.97 13.95 -3.63
CA TYR A 234 -7.20 14.75 -3.71
C TYR A 234 -8.07 14.56 -2.45
N MET A 235 -8.17 13.33 -1.93
CA MET A 235 -8.91 13.05 -0.70
C MET A 235 -8.37 13.82 0.51
N PHE A 236 -7.06 14.09 0.61
CA PHE A 236 -6.48 14.97 1.64
C PHE A 236 -6.48 16.48 1.30
N GLY A 237 -7.17 16.91 0.23
CA GLY A 237 -7.19 18.32 -0.21
C GLY A 237 -7.69 19.30 0.86
N PHE A 238 -8.62 18.87 1.73
CA PHE A 238 -9.17 19.66 2.84
C PHE A 238 -8.16 20.05 3.93
N LEU A 239 -6.96 19.45 3.93
CA LEU A 239 -5.88 19.81 4.84
C LEU A 239 -5.00 20.97 4.30
N ARG A 240 -5.23 21.46 3.07
CA ARG A 240 -4.47 22.59 2.48
C ARG A 240 -4.71 23.88 3.27
N GLY A 241 -3.68 24.35 3.97
CA GLY A 241 -3.71 25.61 4.75
C GLY A 241 -4.00 25.44 6.24
N GLU A 242 -4.24 24.22 6.73
CA GLU A 242 -4.63 23.92 8.11
C GLU A 242 -3.46 23.97 9.13
N THR A 243 -2.53 24.93 8.97
CA THR A 243 -1.26 24.98 9.72
C THR A 243 -1.46 25.17 11.22
N GLU A 244 -2.43 25.99 11.63
CA GLU A 244 -2.70 26.23 13.05
C GLU A 244 -3.55 25.13 13.69
N ARG A 245 -4.24 24.29 12.91
CA ARG A 245 -4.76 23.02 13.41
C ARG A 245 -3.63 22.01 13.58
N ALA A 246 -2.80 21.82 12.54
CA ALA A 246 -1.64 20.93 12.57
C ALA A 246 -0.69 21.23 13.75
N ARG A 247 -0.44 22.52 14.04
CA ARG A 247 0.35 22.96 15.20
C ARG A 247 -0.26 22.52 16.54
N ARG A 248 -1.57 22.68 16.73
CA ARG A 248 -2.28 22.28 17.97
C ARG A 248 -2.25 20.77 18.22
N PHE A 249 -2.18 19.95 17.16
CA PHE A 249 -2.04 18.49 17.25
C PHE A 249 -0.59 18.00 17.14
N GLY A 250 0.40 18.89 17.33
CA GLY A 250 1.80 18.48 17.45
C GLY A 250 2.49 18.04 16.15
N VAL A 251 1.86 18.20 14.99
CA VAL A 251 2.42 17.81 13.67
C VAL A 251 3.80 18.42 13.41
N PHE A 252 4.09 19.60 13.97
CA PHE A 252 5.37 20.28 13.81
C PHE A 252 6.35 20.08 14.98
N ALA A 253 6.02 19.27 15.99
CA ALA A 253 6.85 19.12 17.20
C ALA A 253 8.21 18.48 16.88
N ASN A 254 8.20 17.35 16.17
CA ASN A 254 9.42 16.58 15.87
C ASN A 254 10.26 17.18 14.74
N ALA A 255 9.63 17.96 13.84
CA ALA A 255 10.29 18.56 12.69
C ALA A 255 11.41 19.55 13.06
N ASN A 256 11.32 20.16 14.25
CA ASN A 256 12.31 21.13 14.74
C ASN A 256 13.49 20.47 15.49
N ALA A 257 13.41 19.18 15.85
CA ALA A 257 14.47 18.50 16.59
C ALA A 257 15.70 18.20 15.71
N THR A 258 15.47 17.84 14.44
CA THR A 258 16.49 17.54 13.43
C THR A 258 17.30 18.77 12.97
N SER A 259 16.92 19.98 13.38
CA SER A 259 17.71 21.20 13.18
C SER A 259 18.63 21.58 14.36
N SER A 260 18.71 20.71 15.38
CA SER A 260 19.47 20.96 16.62
C SER A 260 20.32 19.77 17.09
N SER A 261 20.62 18.83 16.19
CA SER A 261 21.29 17.56 16.50
C SER A 261 22.49 17.26 15.60
N ASP A 262 23.12 18.30 15.02
CA ASP A 262 24.23 18.20 14.07
C ASP A 262 25.38 19.13 14.54
N ASP A 263 25.82 18.92 15.79
CA ASP A 263 26.94 19.62 16.42
C ASP A 263 27.69 18.65 17.35
N GLY A 264 28.97 18.39 17.03
CA GLY A 264 29.88 17.50 17.75
C GLY A 264 31.14 17.23 16.93
N ASP A 265 32.20 18.03 17.06
CA ASP A 265 33.29 17.91 18.06
C ASP A 265 34.48 17.11 17.45
N ASP A 266 35.74 17.57 17.41
CA ASP A 266 36.37 18.88 17.73
C ASP A 266 37.53 19.15 16.72
N GLY A 267 38.05 20.38 16.61
CA GLY A 267 38.91 20.78 15.48
C GLY A 267 39.91 21.95 15.62
N SER A 268 40.03 22.63 16.76
CA SER A 268 41.10 23.63 17.06
C SER A 268 41.32 24.80 16.06
N GLY A 269 40.85 26.02 16.40
CA GLY A 269 41.19 27.24 15.65
C GLY A 269 40.93 28.56 16.39
N SER A 270 41.96 29.15 17.01
CA SER A 270 41.84 30.40 17.78
C SER A 270 41.58 31.63 16.89
N GLY A 271 40.41 32.26 17.04
CA GLY A 271 40.05 33.51 16.35
C GLY A 271 39.32 34.50 17.28
N SER A 272 39.89 35.70 17.47
CA SER A 272 39.38 36.69 18.41
C SER A 272 38.48 37.74 17.75
N GLY A 273 37.23 37.82 18.19
CA GLY A 273 36.46 39.07 18.25
C GLY A 273 35.56 39.42 17.06
N SER A 274 34.25 39.23 17.25
CA SER A 274 33.24 40.27 16.97
C SER A 274 31.92 39.88 17.67
N ALA A 275 31.14 40.88 18.08
CA ALA A 275 29.82 40.64 18.69
C ALA A 275 28.77 40.51 17.59
N SER A 276 28.53 39.28 17.12
CA SER A 276 27.38 38.96 16.27
C SER A 276 26.09 39.02 17.09
N SER A 277 25.12 39.80 16.61
CA SER A 277 23.75 39.79 17.14
C SER A 277 23.15 38.38 17.05
N PRO A 278 22.26 37.96 17.97
CA PRO A 278 21.50 36.74 17.78
C PRO A 278 20.71 36.80 16.47
N PRO A 279 20.54 35.67 15.75
CA PRO A 279 19.81 35.65 14.49
C PRO A 279 18.40 36.18 14.70
N SER A 280 18.04 37.23 13.97
CA SER A 280 16.71 37.83 14.03
C SER A 280 15.66 36.78 13.68
N SER A 281 14.67 36.60 14.56
CA SER A 281 13.56 35.67 14.33
C SER A 281 12.99 35.87 12.92
N PRO A 282 12.85 34.81 12.10
CA PRO A 282 12.41 34.95 10.71
C PRO A 282 11.05 35.67 10.64
N PRO A 283 10.82 36.53 9.63
CA PRO A 283 9.58 37.29 9.54
C PRO A 283 8.36 36.36 9.45
N ASP A 284 7.19 36.83 9.86
CA ASP A 284 6.01 35.96 9.99
C ASP A 284 5.50 35.41 8.64
N SER A 285 5.87 36.05 7.53
CA SER A 285 5.75 35.47 6.18
C SER A 285 6.45 34.12 6.07
N ASP A 286 7.67 34.03 6.57
CA ASP A 286 8.57 32.90 6.35
C ASP A 286 8.22 31.78 7.34
N LYS A 287 7.83 32.14 8.57
CA LYS A 287 7.20 31.20 9.52
C LYS A 287 5.93 30.57 8.93
N ARG A 288 5.07 31.36 8.27
CA ARG A 288 3.84 30.88 7.61
C ARG A 288 4.18 29.99 6.41
N ASN A 289 5.10 30.41 5.56
CA ASN A 289 5.53 29.63 4.39
C ASN A 289 6.12 28.28 4.81
N GLN A 290 7.01 28.26 5.82
CA GLN A 290 7.55 27.02 6.37
C GLN A 290 6.45 26.13 6.96
N GLY A 291 5.47 26.70 7.67
CA GLY A 291 4.31 25.94 8.17
C GLY A 291 3.48 25.28 7.08
N MET A 292 3.29 25.95 5.93
CA MET A 292 2.58 25.39 4.78
C MET A 292 3.38 24.27 4.09
N ILE A 293 4.70 24.44 3.92
CA ILE A 293 5.60 23.42 3.38
C ILE A 293 5.61 22.18 4.29
N MET A 294 5.80 22.37 5.59
CA MET A 294 5.82 21.27 6.57
C MET A 294 4.50 20.49 6.61
N LEU A 295 3.37 21.17 6.46
CA LEU A 295 2.06 20.53 6.37
C LEU A 295 1.88 19.72 5.08
N HIS A 296 2.40 20.22 3.95
CA HIS A 296 2.37 19.51 2.66
C HIS A 296 3.21 18.23 2.70
N GLU A 297 4.41 18.30 3.29
CA GLU A 297 5.28 17.13 3.51
C GLU A 297 4.69 16.11 4.51
N TRP A 298 3.92 16.56 5.51
CA TRP A 298 3.17 15.67 6.40
C TRP A 298 2.04 14.94 5.67
N ILE A 299 1.29 15.64 4.81
CA ILE A 299 0.24 15.01 3.98
C ILE A 299 0.84 13.94 3.07
N TYR A 300 2.03 14.19 2.49
CA TYR A 300 2.73 13.15 1.72
C TYR A 300 3.22 11.98 2.58
N TYR A 301 3.74 12.23 3.80
CA TYR A 301 4.04 11.15 4.76
C TYR A 301 2.80 10.29 5.03
N LEU A 302 1.62 10.89 5.30
CA LEU A 302 0.37 10.15 5.47
C LEU A 302 -0.03 9.33 4.23
N MET A 303 0.21 9.85 3.02
CA MET A 303 -0.02 9.08 1.79
C MET A 303 0.92 7.87 1.67
N THR A 304 2.16 7.94 2.18
CA THR A 304 3.10 6.79 2.17
C THR A 304 2.72 5.66 3.14
N LEU A 305 1.79 5.90 4.07
CA LEU A 305 1.15 4.86 4.88
C LEU A 305 0.10 4.06 4.07
N GLY A 306 -0.29 4.56 2.91
CA GLY A 306 -1.14 3.88 1.93
C GLY A 306 -2.66 3.99 2.15
N PRO A 307 -3.45 3.34 1.28
CA PRO A 307 -4.92 3.35 1.30
C PRO A 307 -5.63 3.19 2.65
N GLU A 308 -5.17 2.35 3.58
CA GLU A 308 -5.81 2.18 4.89
C GLU A 308 -5.79 3.48 5.71
N ALA A 309 -4.65 4.19 5.73
CA ALA A 309 -4.54 5.48 6.39
C ALA A 309 -5.43 6.54 5.73
N VAL A 310 -5.61 6.51 4.41
CA VAL A 310 -6.53 7.44 3.72
C VAL A 310 -7.99 7.17 4.10
N VAL A 311 -8.42 5.91 4.09
CA VAL A 311 -9.78 5.51 4.50
C VAL A 311 -10.04 5.82 5.99
N GLU A 312 -9.04 5.64 6.86
CA GLU A 312 -9.16 5.98 8.28
C GLU A 312 -9.20 7.48 8.54
N LEU A 313 -8.32 8.26 7.89
CA LEU A 313 -8.18 9.69 8.16
C LEU A 313 -9.19 10.56 7.43
N ALA A 314 -9.69 10.12 6.27
CA ALA A 314 -10.65 10.81 5.43
C ALA A 314 -11.87 9.90 5.07
N PRO A 315 -12.66 9.43 6.06
CA PRO A 315 -13.78 8.52 5.84
C PRO A 315 -14.94 9.12 5.02
N LEU A 316 -14.95 10.44 4.83
CA LEU A 316 -15.87 11.18 3.96
C LEU A 316 -15.11 11.91 2.83
N GLY A 317 -13.90 11.44 2.50
CA GLY A 317 -13.03 12.08 1.53
C GLY A 317 -12.76 13.55 1.91
N PRO A 318 -12.77 14.49 0.94
CA PRO A 318 -12.64 15.93 1.19
C PRO A 318 -13.69 16.55 2.11
N ASP A 319 -14.84 15.91 2.32
CA ASP A 319 -15.89 16.41 3.23
C ASP A 319 -15.61 16.05 4.71
N THR A 320 -14.46 15.42 4.99
CA THR A 320 -14.00 15.14 6.35
C THR A 320 -13.54 16.43 7.05
N HIS A 321 -13.96 16.63 8.31
CA HIS A 321 -13.53 17.79 9.08
C HIS A 321 -12.07 17.65 9.56
N ALA A 322 -11.23 18.63 9.24
CA ALA A 322 -9.79 18.64 9.52
C ALA A 322 -9.41 18.26 10.97
N GLU A 323 -10.13 18.78 11.97
CA GLU A 323 -9.90 18.47 13.39
C GLU A 323 -9.98 16.96 13.68
N THR A 324 -10.92 16.25 13.05
CA THR A 324 -11.13 14.81 13.21
C THR A 324 -9.96 14.02 12.61
N THR A 325 -9.43 14.47 11.48
CA THR A 325 -8.25 13.87 10.83
C THR A 325 -7.00 14.05 11.70
N PHE A 326 -6.74 15.24 12.22
CA PHE A 326 -5.62 15.46 13.14
C PHE A 326 -5.76 14.66 14.45
N GLN A 327 -6.97 14.58 15.03
CA GLN A 327 -7.25 13.73 16.20
C GLN A 327 -6.95 12.26 15.95
N ARG A 328 -7.41 11.71 14.81
CA ARG A 328 -7.13 10.31 14.43
C ARG A 328 -5.65 10.06 14.21
N ALA A 329 -4.98 10.92 13.44
CA ALA A 329 -3.55 10.82 13.20
C ALA A 329 -2.75 10.88 14.52
N MET A 330 -3.13 11.77 15.46
CA MET A 330 -2.51 11.83 16.79
C MET A 330 -2.73 10.53 17.58
N SER A 331 -3.95 9.98 17.57
CA SER A 331 -4.26 8.71 18.26
C SER A 331 -3.56 7.49 17.67
N ARG A 332 -3.12 7.57 16.41
CA ARG A 332 -2.31 6.56 15.71
C ARG A 332 -0.80 6.81 15.78
N GLY A 333 -0.37 7.89 16.43
CA GLY A 333 1.04 8.30 16.44
C GLY A 333 1.54 8.90 15.12
N TRP A 334 0.72 9.06 14.09
CA TRP A 334 1.09 9.62 12.79
C TRP A 334 1.35 11.14 12.80
N THR A 335 1.20 11.80 13.96
CA THR A 335 1.76 13.15 14.23
C THR A 335 3.23 13.11 14.65
N THR A 336 3.79 11.92 14.95
CA THR A 336 5.18 11.65 15.31
C THR A 336 5.92 11.15 14.07
N TRP A 337 6.47 12.07 13.29
CA TRP A 337 7.11 11.81 11.99
C TRP A 337 8.40 12.63 11.84
N SER A 338 9.28 12.17 10.95
CA SER A 338 10.54 12.88 10.63
C SER A 338 10.36 13.81 9.43
N ALA A 339 10.76 15.07 9.57
CA ALA A 339 10.81 16.01 8.44
C ALA A 339 11.76 15.50 7.33
N PRO A 340 11.57 15.92 6.05
CA PRO A 340 12.61 15.73 5.04
C PRO A 340 13.86 16.53 5.41
N ARG A 341 15.03 16.14 4.89
CA ARG A 341 16.23 16.99 4.93
C ARG A 341 15.97 18.31 4.19
N PRO A 342 16.61 19.43 4.55
CA PRO A 342 16.45 20.69 3.83
C PRO A 342 16.68 20.54 2.32
N GLY A 343 15.70 20.96 1.51
CA GLY A 343 15.71 20.82 0.05
C GLY A 343 15.19 19.49 -0.51
N ALA A 344 14.94 18.48 0.34
CA ALA A 344 14.25 17.25 -0.06
C ALA A 344 12.72 17.41 0.05
N THR A 345 11.99 16.60 -0.71
CA THR A 345 10.51 16.56 -0.70
C THR A 345 10.01 15.16 -0.98
N ARG A 346 8.94 14.75 -0.29
CA ARG A 346 8.23 13.47 -0.49
C ARG A 346 7.23 13.51 -1.64
N SER A 347 7.12 14.65 -2.31
CA SER A 347 6.07 14.93 -3.29
C SER A 347 6.05 14.02 -4.52
N ALA A 348 7.20 13.43 -4.85
CA ALA A 348 7.42 12.53 -5.99
C ALA A 348 7.61 11.04 -5.60
N PHE A 349 7.33 10.67 -4.34
CA PHE A 349 7.59 9.31 -3.78
C PHE A 349 7.21 8.15 -4.73
N LEU A 350 5.99 8.15 -5.26
CA LEU A 350 5.58 7.16 -6.27
C LEU A 350 5.95 7.60 -7.71
N THR A 351 5.85 8.89 -8.04
CA THR A 351 5.91 9.35 -9.44
C THR A 351 7.32 9.31 -10.03
N ASP A 352 8.38 9.45 -9.23
CA ASP A 352 9.75 9.29 -9.71
C ASP A 352 10.05 7.82 -10.07
N ALA A 353 9.64 6.87 -9.23
CA ALA A 353 9.78 5.44 -9.51
C ALA A 353 9.00 5.03 -10.78
N LEU A 354 7.72 5.45 -10.90
CA LEU A 354 6.93 5.23 -12.12
C LEU A 354 7.51 5.95 -13.35
N GLY A 355 8.09 7.15 -13.17
CA GLY A 355 8.76 7.92 -14.20
C GLY A 355 10.02 7.24 -14.76
N ARG A 356 10.82 6.65 -13.87
CA ARG A 356 12.04 5.89 -14.21
C ARG A 356 11.77 4.59 -14.97
N VAL A 357 10.66 3.91 -14.69
CA VAL A 357 10.28 2.66 -15.39
C VAL A 357 9.53 2.93 -16.69
N SER A 358 8.60 3.89 -16.71
CA SER A 358 7.82 4.24 -17.91
C SER A 358 8.61 5.04 -18.97
N GLY A 359 9.72 5.66 -18.58
CA GLY A 359 10.54 6.51 -19.45
C GLY A 359 9.88 7.82 -19.91
N GLY A 360 8.68 8.17 -19.40
CA GLY A 360 7.90 9.27 -19.99
C GLY A 360 6.71 9.83 -19.20
N LEU A 361 6.43 9.37 -17.97
CA LEU A 361 5.26 9.83 -17.19
C LEU A 361 5.28 11.34 -16.84
N ARG A 362 6.42 12.03 -16.98
CA ARG A 362 6.60 13.49 -16.73
C ARG A 362 5.56 14.39 -17.41
N ARG A 363 4.95 13.98 -18.53
CA ARG A 363 3.86 14.74 -19.18
C ARG A 363 2.57 14.84 -18.37
N LEU A 364 2.33 13.90 -17.44
CA LEU A 364 1.21 14.00 -16.48
C LEU A 364 1.59 14.91 -15.31
N GLU A 365 2.83 14.88 -14.83
CA GLU A 365 3.30 15.78 -13.76
C GLU A 365 3.21 17.26 -14.15
N GLU A 366 3.44 17.60 -15.42
CA GLU A 366 3.25 18.98 -15.92
C GLU A 366 1.78 19.43 -15.84
N LEU A 367 0.85 18.58 -16.26
CA LEU A 367 -0.60 18.85 -16.18
C LEU A 367 -1.10 18.86 -14.73
N GLN A 368 -0.63 17.94 -13.88
CA GLN A 368 -0.94 17.93 -12.45
C GLN A 368 -0.40 19.19 -11.75
N ARG A 369 0.78 19.68 -12.14
CA ARG A 369 1.37 20.91 -11.59
C ARG A 369 0.54 22.13 -11.97
N GLU A 370 0.17 22.29 -13.23
CA GLU A 370 -0.73 23.38 -13.65
C GLU A 370 -2.08 23.30 -12.91
N LEU A 371 -2.70 22.12 -12.82
CA LEU A 371 -3.98 21.97 -12.11
C LEU A 371 -3.88 22.17 -10.59
N TRP A 372 -2.73 21.96 -9.95
CA TRP A 372 -2.55 22.18 -8.50
C TRP A 372 -2.24 23.63 -8.14
N TYR A 373 -1.77 24.45 -9.10
CA TYR A 373 -1.53 25.89 -8.94
C TYR A 373 -2.67 26.77 -9.50
N ASN A 374 -3.43 26.30 -10.50
CA ASN A 374 -4.58 27.02 -11.09
C ASN A 374 -5.88 26.92 -10.24
N TYR A 375 -5.79 26.36 -9.02
CA TYR A 375 -6.85 26.33 -8.00
C TYR A 375 -6.39 27.07 -6.73
N LEU A 376 -5.72 28.22 -6.91
CA LEU A 376 -5.34 29.21 -5.88
C LEU A 376 -6.32 30.39 -5.88
#